data_AF-A0AAJ0EVL2-F1
#
_entry.id   AF-A0AAJ0EVL2-F1
#
_cell.length_a   1.000
_cell.length_b   1.000
_cell.length_c   1.000
_cell.angle_alpha   90.00
_cell.angle_beta   90.00
_cell.angle_gamma   90.00
#
_symmetry.space_group_name_H-M   'P 1'
#
loop_
_entity.id
_entity.type
_entity.pdbx_description
1 polymer ?
#
loop_
_entity_poly.entity_id
_entity_poly.type
_entity_poly.pdbx_seq_one_letter_code
_entity_poly.pdbx_strand_id
1 'polypeptide(L)'
;SSSGGGWWDCFLFRLARAFRNRNKNDWQRVVAQKKVGRSGEFFRFDVEFDGPEPPLDSLSSFDDEEDDGCTFEGLPALRRLVLCARAELFVFELRASRPYLFSDGGYDCRGQICCRLRARSESLTALMRQLASGKAYFRVGGHKVACDFASYPAAFPDGHFRLDVKFRVASLQESFAVRLWETADEGRDISGSPFTVQQLVRSQKLEQCFGTSDHRKKRRRDDDDDDEEDEGASRKQPRLKR
;
A
#
# COMPACT_ATOMS: atom_id res chain seq x y z
N SER A 1 -56.10 15.90 23.34
CA SER A 1 -55.40 14.72 23.88
C SER A 1 -53.91 14.97 23.74
N SER A 2 -53.19 14.96 24.85
CA SER A 2 -51.76 15.25 24.99
C SER A 2 -50.89 14.02 24.68
N SER A 3 -49.58 14.26 24.49
CA SER A 3 -48.42 13.35 24.59
C SER A 3 -47.81 12.94 23.25
N GLY A 4 -46.53 13.20 22.94
CA GLY A 4 -45.47 13.78 23.74
C GLY A 4 -44.16 13.89 22.93
N GLY A 5 -43.72 15.11 22.67
CA GLY A 5 -42.33 15.41 22.34
C GLY A 5 -41.70 15.99 23.60
N GLY A 6 -40.99 15.16 24.36
CA GLY A 6 -40.42 15.57 25.64
C GLY A 6 -39.40 16.69 25.47
N TRP A 7 -39.32 17.60 26.44
CA TRP A 7 -38.31 18.66 26.55
C TRP A 7 -36.85 18.15 26.38
N TRP A 8 -36.64 16.85 26.57
CA TRP A 8 -35.43 16.10 26.28
C TRP A 8 -34.90 16.23 24.83
N ASP A 9 -35.75 16.63 23.87
CA ASP A 9 -35.37 16.80 22.46
C ASP A 9 -35.02 18.23 22.04
N CYS A 10 -35.05 19.20 22.96
CA CYS A 10 -34.67 20.57 22.65
C CYS A 10 -33.17 20.68 22.31
N PHE A 11 -32.82 21.49 21.31
CA PHE A 11 -31.45 21.73 20.84
C PHE A 11 -30.47 22.04 21.99
N LEU A 12 -30.90 22.84 22.97
CA LEU A 12 -30.09 23.20 24.15
C LEU A 12 -29.82 22.00 25.07
N PHE A 13 -30.76 21.06 25.21
CA PHE A 13 -30.55 19.82 25.97
C PHE A 13 -29.71 18.82 25.20
N ARG A 14 -29.86 18.74 23.87
CA ARG A 14 -28.96 17.96 23.01
C ARG A 14 -27.53 18.48 23.07
N LEU A 15 -27.37 19.80 23.07
CA LEU A 15 -26.08 20.47 23.22
C LEU A 15 -25.49 20.21 24.61
N ALA A 16 -26.26 20.44 25.68
CA ALA A 16 -25.84 20.14 27.05
C ALA A 16 -25.50 18.66 27.26
N ARG A 17 -26.22 17.73 26.61
CA ARG A 17 -25.92 16.29 26.63
C ARG A 17 -24.66 15.94 25.83
N ALA A 18 -24.42 16.61 24.69
CA ALA A 18 -23.21 16.44 23.89
C ALA A 18 -21.97 16.94 24.65
N PHE A 19 -22.10 18.04 25.41
CA PHE A 19 -21.02 18.57 26.26
C PHE A 19 -20.86 17.79 27.57
N ARG A 20 -21.94 17.32 28.20
CA ARG A 20 -21.89 16.58 29.48
C ARG A 20 -21.42 15.13 29.32
N ASN A 21 -21.57 14.56 28.12
CA ASN A 21 -21.10 13.21 27.79
C ASN A 21 -19.86 13.24 26.89
N ARG A 22 -18.97 14.23 27.02
CA ARG A 22 -17.65 14.17 26.38
C ARG A 22 -16.71 13.43 27.32
N ASN A 23 -16.92 12.12 27.45
CA ASN A 23 -16.06 11.31 28.30
C ASN A 23 -14.72 11.14 27.57
N LYS A 24 -13.58 11.31 28.25
CA LYS A 24 -12.24 11.19 27.64
C LYS A 24 -12.03 9.86 26.89
N ASN A 25 -12.88 8.87 27.16
CA ASN A 25 -12.88 7.51 26.63
C ASN A 25 -13.87 7.25 25.47
N ASP A 26 -14.68 8.22 25.02
CA ASP A 26 -15.67 7.96 23.95
C ASP A 26 -15.05 7.57 22.60
N TRP A 27 -13.82 8.01 22.33
CA TRP A 27 -13.03 7.55 21.19
C TRP A 27 -12.79 6.04 21.20
N GLN A 28 -12.78 5.38 22.37
CA GLN A 28 -12.63 3.92 22.47
C GLN A 28 -13.81 3.23 21.80
N ARG A 29 -15.00 3.84 21.79
CA ARG A 29 -16.17 3.32 21.05
C ARG A 29 -15.97 3.45 19.55
N VAL A 30 -15.34 4.52 19.08
CA VAL A 30 -14.97 4.71 17.66
C VAL A 30 -13.92 3.70 17.22
N VAL A 31 -12.92 3.42 18.08
CA VAL A 31 -11.89 2.41 17.83
C VAL A 31 -12.48 0.99 17.90
N ALA A 32 -13.36 0.70 18.86
CA ALA A 32 -14.05 -0.59 18.97
C ALA A 32 -15.02 -0.83 17.80
N GLN A 33 -15.54 0.23 17.18
CA GLN A 33 -16.35 0.16 15.96
C GLN A 33 -15.52 -0.04 14.68
N LYS A 34 -14.19 0.06 14.76
CA LYS A 34 -13.29 -0.28 13.65
C LYS A 34 -13.38 -1.80 13.45
N LYS A 35 -14.25 -2.19 12.52
CA LYS A 35 -14.65 -3.58 12.22
C LYS A 35 -13.50 -4.57 12.29
N VAL A 36 -13.77 -5.69 12.97
CA VAL A 36 -13.08 -6.98 12.87
C VAL A 36 -12.75 -7.24 11.39
N GLY A 37 -11.49 -7.07 11.00
CA GLY A 37 -11.01 -7.34 9.63
C GLY A 37 -10.30 -6.19 8.90
N ARG A 38 -10.29 -4.95 9.42
CA ARG A 38 -9.38 -3.90 8.93
C ARG A 38 -8.24 -3.69 9.91
N SER A 39 -7.08 -4.28 9.62
CA SER A 39 -5.83 -3.99 10.33
C SER A 39 -5.42 -2.54 10.06
N GLY A 40 -5.03 -1.83 11.11
CA GLY A 40 -4.52 -0.47 10.99
C GLY A 40 -4.41 0.17 12.36
N GLU A 41 -3.20 0.61 12.69
CA GLU A 41 -2.90 1.26 13.96
C GLU A 41 -3.73 2.54 14.14
N PHE A 42 -4.03 2.89 15.39
CA PHE A 42 -4.75 4.12 15.73
C PHE A 42 -3.85 4.98 16.61
N PHE A 43 -3.64 6.23 16.19
CA PHE A 43 -2.84 7.21 16.91
C PHE A 43 -3.74 8.38 17.30
N ARG A 44 -3.78 8.72 18.59
CA ARG A 44 -4.41 9.94 19.10
C ARG A 44 -3.32 10.81 19.69
N PHE A 45 -3.22 12.01 19.16
CA PHE A 45 -2.44 13.09 19.74
C PHE A 45 -3.46 14.05 20.34
N ASP A 46 -3.32 14.32 21.62
CA ASP A 46 -4.17 15.24 22.35
C ASP A 46 -3.28 16.24 23.06
N VAL A 47 -3.73 17.47 23.15
CA VAL A 47 -3.00 18.53 23.84
C VAL A 47 -3.47 18.53 25.29
N GLU A 48 -2.53 18.37 26.21
CA GLU A 48 -2.81 18.57 27.63
C GLU A 48 -2.63 20.06 27.92
N PHE A 49 -3.68 20.68 28.46
CA PHE A 49 -3.62 22.07 28.89
C PHE A 49 -3.03 22.15 30.30
N ASP A 50 -2.06 23.03 30.50
CA ASP A 50 -1.53 23.38 31.83
C ASP A 50 -2.55 24.26 32.57
N GLY A 51 -3.68 23.65 32.98
CA GLY A 51 -4.79 24.34 33.63
C GLY A 51 -6.16 23.90 33.12
N PRO A 52 -7.23 24.65 33.46
CA PRO A 52 -8.54 24.39 32.89
C PRO A 52 -8.52 24.60 31.37
N GLU A 53 -9.18 23.69 30.63
CA GLU A 53 -9.37 23.83 29.18
C GLU A 53 -9.96 25.21 28.87
N PRO A 54 -9.32 26.02 28.00
CA PRO A 54 -9.77 27.37 27.75
C PRO A 54 -11.18 27.37 27.13
N PRO A 55 -12.03 28.36 27.49
CA PRO A 55 -13.35 28.51 26.89
C PRO A 55 -13.27 28.65 25.37
N LEU A 56 -14.22 28.04 24.64
CA LEU A 56 -14.25 28.08 23.17
C LEU A 56 -14.39 29.49 22.58
N ASP A 57 -14.90 30.44 23.36
CA ASP A 57 -15.11 31.85 23.02
C ASP A 57 -13.98 32.76 23.49
N SER A 58 -12.94 32.21 24.11
CA SER A 58 -11.81 32.99 24.58
C SER A 58 -10.92 33.40 23.41
N LEU A 59 -10.83 34.71 23.16
CA LEU A 59 -9.91 35.28 22.17
C LEU A 59 -8.57 35.72 22.79
N SER A 60 -8.43 35.62 24.11
CA SER A 60 -7.30 36.19 24.86
C SER A 60 -5.98 35.44 24.69
N SER A 61 -6.00 34.19 24.19
CA SER A 61 -4.84 33.33 24.02
C SER A 61 -4.32 33.29 22.57
N PHE A 62 -4.88 34.10 21.67
CA PHE A 62 -4.41 34.18 20.28
C PHE A 62 -3.28 35.19 20.09
N ASP A 63 -3.03 36.06 21.08
CA ASP A 63 -1.98 37.07 21.07
C ASP A 63 -0.68 36.61 21.76
N ASP A 64 -0.65 35.39 22.31
CA ASP A 64 0.58 34.79 22.83
C ASP A 64 1.41 34.29 21.64
N GLU A 65 2.41 35.10 21.28
CA GLU A 65 3.46 34.75 20.31
C GLU A 65 4.13 33.43 20.76
N GLU A 66 3.95 32.37 19.96
CA GLU A 66 4.66 31.09 20.03
C GLU A 66 4.65 30.41 21.41
N ASP A 67 3.51 29.88 21.84
CA ASP A 67 3.48 28.82 22.86
C ASP A 67 4.10 27.53 22.29
N ASP A 68 5.42 27.42 22.39
CA ASP A 68 6.27 26.28 22.05
C ASP A 68 5.93 24.98 22.83
N GLY A 69 4.97 25.03 23.77
CA GLY A 69 4.67 23.94 24.69
C GLY A 69 3.98 22.73 24.07
N CYS A 70 3.27 22.90 22.94
CA CYS A 70 2.45 21.83 22.36
C CYS A 70 3.18 21.01 21.28
N THR A 71 4.44 20.64 21.53
CA THR A 71 5.22 19.91 20.53
C THR A 71 5.19 18.41 20.82
N PHE A 72 4.52 17.63 19.95
CA PHE A 72 4.53 16.15 19.99
C PHE A 72 5.90 15.53 19.64
N GLU A 73 6.94 16.37 19.51
CA GLU A 73 8.30 15.97 19.19
C GLU A 73 8.86 15.02 20.24
N GLY A 74 9.68 14.07 19.77
CA GLY A 74 10.27 13.06 20.64
C GLY A 74 9.32 11.95 21.11
N LEU A 75 7.99 12.12 21.02
CA LEU A 75 7.05 11.08 21.44
C LEU A 75 7.25 9.78 20.64
N PRO A 76 7.38 8.62 21.31
CA PRO A 76 7.49 7.32 20.63
C PRO A 76 6.31 7.03 19.69
N ALA A 77 5.11 7.49 20.06
CA ALA A 77 3.91 7.37 19.23
C ALA A 77 4.02 8.12 17.91
N LEU A 78 4.60 9.34 17.90
CA LEU A 78 4.84 10.11 16.68
C LEU A 78 5.87 9.42 15.79
N ARG A 79 6.98 8.94 16.38
CA ARG A 79 7.98 8.15 15.64
C ARG A 79 7.35 6.93 14.99
N ARG A 80 6.51 6.20 15.72
CA ARG A 80 5.78 5.03 15.21
C ARG A 80 4.80 5.39 14.10
N LEU A 81 4.06 6.50 14.23
CA LEU A 81 3.18 7.00 13.18
C LEU A 81 3.96 7.29 11.90
N VAL A 82 5.11 7.96 12.00
CA VAL A 82 5.96 8.27 10.84
C VAL A 82 6.40 7.00 10.11
N LEU A 83 6.82 5.97 10.84
CA LEU A 83 7.17 4.66 10.27
C LEU A 83 5.98 4.00 9.55
N CYS A 84 4.78 4.05 10.14
CA CYS A 84 3.57 3.53 9.51
C CYS A 84 3.21 4.31 8.24
N ALA A 85 3.23 5.65 8.31
CA ALA A 85 2.94 6.52 7.18
C ALA A 85 3.92 6.30 6.02
N ARG A 86 5.20 6.10 6.31
CA ARG A 86 6.23 5.77 5.30
C ARG A 86 5.98 4.41 4.66
N ALA A 87 5.61 3.38 5.42
CA ALA A 87 5.28 2.07 4.88
C ALA A 87 4.05 2.09 3.97
N GLU A 88 3.02 2.89 4.33
CA GLU A 88 1.80 3.10 3.53
C GLU A 88 2.03 3.83 2.19
N LEU A 89 3.22 4.43 1.98
CA LEU A 89 3.61 4.96 0.67
C LEU A 89 3.96 3.85 -0.32
N PHE A 90 4.16 2.62 0.14
CA PHE A 90 4.47 1.48 -0.70
C PHE A 90 3.23 0.63 -0.94
N VAL A 91 3.10 0.16 -2.19
CA VAL A 91 2.03 -0.73 -2.63
C VAL A 91 2.64 -1.95 -3.29
N PHE A 92 1.91 -3.07 -3.27
CA PHE A 92 2.34 -4.31 -3.90
C PHE A 92 1.39 -4.74 -5.00
N GLU A 93 1.96 -5.11 -6.15
CA GLU A 93 1.22 -5.59 -7.31
C GLU A 93 1.82 -6.89 -7.85
N LEU A 94 1.00 -7.73 -8.48
CA LEU A 94 1.49 -8.91 -9.18
C LEU A 94 1.93 -8.49 -10.59
N ARG A 95 2.94 -9.16 -11.15
CA ARG A 95 3.32 -8.94 -12.54
C ARG A 95 2.28 -9.57 -13.46
N ALA A 96 1.54 -8.73 -14.20
CA ALA A 96 0.44 -9.15 -15.07
C ALA A 96 0.83 -10.22 -16.11
N SER A 97 2.05 -10.18 -16.66
CA SER A 97 2.48 -11.11 -17.71
C SER A 97 2.64 -12.55 -17.26
N ARG A 98 3.00 -12.77 -15.98
CA ARG A 98 3.16 -14.11 -15.39
C ARG A 98 3.10 -14.00 -13.86
N PRO A 99 1.89 -13.85 -13.28
CA PRO A 99 1.73 -13.52 -11.87
C PRO A 99 2.13 -14.68 -10.95
N TYR A 100 1.89 -15.93 -11.36
CA TYR A 100 2.32 -17.13 -10.65
C TYR A 100 2.45 -18.34 -11.58
N LEU A 101 3.21 -19.35 -11.13
CA LEU A 101 3.36 -20.66 -11.76
C LEU A 101 3.30 -21.74 -10.68
N PHE A 102 2.50 -22.79 -10.88
CA PHE A 102 2.52 -23.95 -10.00
C PHE A 102 3.75 -24.82 -10.29
N SER A 103 4.56 -25.10 -9.27
CA SER A 103 5.77 -25.94 -9.33
C SER A 103 5.99 -26.60 -7.97
N ASP A 104 6.46 -27.84 -7.91
CA ASP A 104 6.87 -28.54 -6.68
C ASP A 104 5.91 -28.38 -5.48
N GLY A 105 4.60 -28.52 -5.72
CA GLY A 105 3.57 -28.44 -4.67
C GLY A 105 3.26 -27.03 -4.15
N GLY A 106 3.73 -25.97 -4.80
CA GLY A 106 3.43 -24.59 -4.45
C GLY A 106 3.36 -23.67 -5.67
N TYR A 107 3.20 -22.37 -5.43
CA TYR A 107 3.11 -21.34 -6.45
C TYR A 107 4.30 -20.41 -6.36
N ASP A 108 5.11 -20.38 -7.42
CA ASP A 108 6.15 -19.37 -7.61
C ASP A 108 5.52 -18.09 -8.18
N CYS A 109 5.48 -17.05 -7.37
CA CYS A 109 4.83 -15.79 -7.68
C CYS A 109 5.85 -14.70 -8.05
N ARG A 110 5.41 -13.77 -8.91
CA ARG A 110 6.18 -12.59 -9.29
C ARG A 110 5.34 -11.34 -9.08
N GLY A 111 5.88 -10.42 -8.30
CA GLY A 111 5.26 -9.13 -8.06
C GLY A 111 6.29 -8.02 -8.04
N GLN A 112 5.82 -6.83 -7.67
CA GLN A 112 6.63 -5.65 -7.59
C GLN A 112 6.11 -4.74 -6.48
N ILE A 113 7.04 -4.14 -5.73
CA ILE A 113 6.76 -3.12 -4.73
C ILE A 113 6.98 -1.76 -5.40
N CYS A 114 5.95 -0.91 -5.39
CA CYS A 114 5.97 0.41 -6.00
C CYS A 114 5.83 1.49 -4.92
N CYS A 115 6.38 2.68 -5.15
CA CYS A 115 6.13 3.84 -4.29
C CYS A 115 5.05 4.75 -4.90
N ARG A 116 4.13 5.25 -4.07
CA ARG A 116 3.03 6.15 -4.45
C ARG A 116 3.48 7.58 -4.71
N LEU A 117 4.65 7.98 -4.22
CA LEU A 117 5.18 9.32 -4.47
C LEU A 117 5.46 9.51 -5.96
N ARG A 118 5.22 10.74 -6.44
CA ARG A 118 5.38 11.10 -7.86
C ARG A 118 6.82 10.82 -8.32
N ALA A 119 6.95 10.24 -9.50
CA ALA A 119 8.24 10.02 -10.13
C ALA A 119 9.05 11.32 -10.25
N ARG A 120 10.37 11.23 -10.02
CA ARG A 120 11.31 12.36 -10.07
C ARG A 120 11.00 13.50 -9.09
N SER A 121 10.17 13.28 -8.06
CA SER A 121 9.95 14.30 -7.04
C SER A 121 11.11 14.37 -6.05
N GLU A 122 11.32 15.54 -5.47
CA GLU A 122 12.26 15.74 -4.36
C GLU A 122 11.86 14.91 -3.14
N SER A 123 10.55 14.81 -2.86
CA SER A 123 10.02 13.99 -1.76
C SER A 123 10.35 12.50 -1.90
N LEU A 124 10.26 11.94 -3.11
CA LEU A 124 10.64 10.54 -3.37
C LEU A 124 12.15 10.37 -3.20
N THR A 125 12.94 11.31 -3.72
CA THR A 125 14.41 11.29 -3.61
C THR A 125 14.86 11.37 -2.15
N ALA A 126 14.24 12.24 -1.36
CA ALA A 126 14.52 12.38 0.07
C ALA A 126 14.14 11.11 0.84
N LEU A 127 12.97 10.52 0.56
CA LEU A 127 12.53 9.26 1.17
C LEU A 127 13.53 8.14 0.89
N MET A 128 13.94 7.94 -0.37
CA MET A 128 14.89 6.89 -0.75
C MET A 128 16.25 7.07 -0.08
N ARG A 129 16.75 8.32 0.01
CA ARG A 129 17.98 8.63 0.73
C ARG A 129 17.89 8.28 2.22
N GLN A 130 16.78 8.63 2.87
CA GLN A 130 16.56 8.31 4.29
C GLN A 130 16.46 6.80 4.53
N LEU A 131 15.77 6.07 3.64
CA LEU A 131 15.69 4.61 3.70
C LEU A 131 17.06 3.96 3.50
N ALA A 132 17.86 4.47 2.56
CA ALA A 132 19.23 4.02 2.32
C ALA A 132 20.13 4.24 3.55
N SER A 133 20.11 5.46 4.13
CA SER A 133 20.93 5.78 5.30
C SER A 133 20.54 4.95 6.53
N GLY A 134 19.24 4.67 6.68
CA GLY A 134 18.70 3.80 7.74
C GLY A 134 18.92 2.31 7.49
N LYS A 135 19.53 1.90 6.37
CA LYS A 135 19.69 0.50 5.94
C LYS A 135 18.36 -0.26 5.93
N ALA A 136 17.29 0.44 5.55
CA ALA A 136 15.96 -0.13 5.51
C ALA A 136 15.87 -1.27 4.48
N TYR A 137 14.90 -2.16 4.65
CA TYR A 137 14.68 -3.27 3.72
C TYR A 137 13.24 -3.76 3.74
N PHE A 138 12.82 -4.47 2.69
CA PHE A 138 11.53 -5.13 2.64
C PHE A 138 11.62 -6.59 3.06
N ARG A 139 10.56 -7.09 3.69
CA ARG A 139 10.29 -8.53 3.83
C ARG A 139 8.99 -8.90 3.14
N VAL A 140 8.97 -10.03 2.46
CA VAL A 140 7.80 -10.62 1.82
C VAL A 140 7.62 -12.02 2.39
N GLY A 141 6.55 -12.21 3.14
CA GLY A 141 6.40 -13.34 4.05
C GLY A 141 7.58 -13.41 5.02
N GLY A 142 8.26 -14.56 5.05
CA GLY A 142 9.45 -14.77 5.88
C GLY A 142 10.74 -14.17 5.32
N HIS A 143 10.79 -13.76 4.06
CA HIS A 143 12.06 -13.54 3.33
C HIS A 143 12.40 -12.07 3.17
N LYS A 144 13.67 -11.72 3.41
CA LYS A 144 14.23 -10.40 3.10
C LYS A 144 14.42 -10.25 1.59
N VAL A 145 13.95 -9.13 1.05
CA VAL A 145 14.11 -8.78 -0.36
C VAL A 145 15.36 -7.92 -0.53
N ALA A 146 16.20 -8.26 -1.51
CA ALA A 146 17.33 -7.42 -1.89
C ALA A 146 16.79 -6.10 -2.46
N CYS A 147 17.14 -4.98 -1.84
CA CYS A 147 16.71 -3.66 -2.26
C CYS A 147 17.88 -2.70 -2.09
N ASP A 148 18.15 -1.92 -3.13
CA ASP A 148 19.13 -0.83 -3.05
C ASP A 148 18.42 0.50 -3.25
N PHE A 149 18.12 1.16 -2.13
CA PHE A 149 17.53 2.49 -2.13
C PHE A 149 18.54 3.58 -2.54
N ALA A 150 19.85 3.34 -2.37
CA ALA A 150 20.88 4.33 -2.66
C ALA A 150 21.07 4.53 -4.17
N SER A 151 20.77 3.51 -4.97
CA SER A 151 20.80 3.59 -6.43
C SER A 151 19.68 4.43 -7.05
N TYR A 152 18.67 4.86 -6.29
CA TYR A 152 17.67 5.81 -6.78
C TYR A 152 18.25 7.25 -6.82
N PRO A 153 18.02 8.04 -7.89
CA PRO A 153 17.20 7.73 -9.08
C PRO A 153 17.96 7.07 -10.24
N ALA A 154 19.28 6.89 -10.17
CA ALA A 154 20.11 6.43 -11.29
C ALA A 154 19.66 5.07 -11.87
N ALA A 155 19.22 4.14 -11.03
CA ALA A 155 18.71 2.83 -11.46
C ALA A 155 17.28 2.86 -12.03
N PHE A 156 16.59 4.01 -11.98
CA PHE A 156 15.19 4.16 -12.37
C PHE A 156 15.03 5.30 -13.39
N PRO A 157 15.30 5.05 -14.69
CA PRO A 157 15.29 6.10 -15.72
C PRO A 157 13.94 6.81 -15.89
N ASP A 158 12.83 6.10 -15.67
CA ASP A 158 11.48 6.66 -15.69
C ASP A 158 11.11 7.39 -14.38
N GLY A 159 12.00 7.34 -13.38
CA GLY A 159 11.86 8.00 -12.09
C GLY A 159 10.88 7.33 -11.13
N HIS A 160 10.28 6.20 -11.50
CA HIS A 160 9.40 5.44 -10.62
C HIS A 160 10.20 4.41 -9.84
N PHE A 161 10.09 4.42 -8.52
CA PHE A 161 10.62 3.32 -7.72
C PHE A 161 9.77 2.06 -7.94
N ARG A 162 10.39 1.00 -8.44
CA ARG A 162 9.79 -0.34 -8.58
C ARG A 162 10.79 -1.42 -8.21
N LEU A 163 10.46 -2.24 -7.22
CA LEU A 163 11.30 -3.34 -6.79
C LEU A 163 10.65 -4.66 -7.18
N ASP A 164 11.30 -5.42 -8.06
CA ASP A 164 10.83 -6.76 -8.41
C ASP A 164 11.00 -7.75 -7.26
N VAL A 165 9.95 -8.53 -7.02
CA VAL A 165 9.89 -9.52 -5.96
C VAL A 165 9.51 -10.88 -6.53
N LYS A 166 10.27 -11.90 -6.14
CA LYS A 166 9.90 -13.31 -6.30
C LYS A 166 9.63 -13.89 -4.92
N PHE A 167 8.52 -14.60 -4.79
CA PHE A 167 8.12 -15.23 -3.54
C PHE A 167 7.32 -16.49 -3.85
N ARG A 168 7.16 -17.35 -2.86
CA ARG A 168 6.47 -18.63 -3.01
C ARG A 168 5.40 -18.76 -1.94
N VAL A 169 4.24 -19.30 -2.33
CA VAL A 169 3.14 -19.65 -1.42
C VAL A 169 2.69 -21.09 -1.70
N ALA A 170 2.26 -21.82 -0.67
CA ALA A 170 1.70 -23.16 -0.80
C ALA A 170 0.30 -23.14 -1.45
N SER A 171 -0.47 -22.07 -1.24
CA SER A 171 -1.81 -21.90 -1.81
C SER A 171 -2.05 -20.46 -2.25
N LEU A 172 -2.87 -20.25 -3.28
CA LEU A 172 -3.29 -18.91 -3.72
C LEU A 172 -4.10 -18.15 -2.65
N GLN A 173 -4.65 -18.88 -1.67
CA GLN A 173 -5.38 -18.33 -0.51
C GLN A 173 -4.50 -18.12 0.71
N GLU A 174 -3.25 -18.57 0.67
CA GLU A 174 -2.32 -18.34 1.77
C GLU A 174 -2.07 -16.84 1.92
N SER A 175 -2.14 -16.38 3.17
CA SER A 175 -1.86 -14.99 3.50
C SER A 175 -0.35 -14.77 3.63
N PHE A 176 0.16 -13.75 2.96
CA PHE A 176 1.53 -13.28 3.11
C PHE A 176 1.56 -11.78 3.38
N ALA A 177 2.43 -11.36 4.28
CA ALA A 177 2.64 -9.95 4.60
C ALA A 177 3.79 -9.37 3.77
N VAL A 178 3.68 -8.11 3.36
CA VAL A 178 4.79 -7.32 2.84
C VAL A 178 5.06 -6.19 3.81
N ARG A 179 6.27 -6.15 4.38
CA ARG A 179 6.63 -5.21 5.43
C ARG A 179 7.88 -4.43 5.11
N LEU A 180 7.89 -3.14 5.44
CA LEU A 180 9.07 -2.29 5.44
C LEU A 180 9.71 -2.30 6.83
N TRP A 181 11.01 -2.60 6.88
CA TRP A 181 11.83 -2.59 8.08
C TRP A 181 12.79 -1.42 8.01
N GLU A 182 12.54 -0.39 8.82
CA GLU A 182 13.44 0.77 8.98
C GLU A 182 14.22 0.73 10.31
N THR A 183 13.78 -0.12 11.24
CA THR A 183 14.41 -0.34 12.55
C THR A 183 14.62 -1.83 12.77
N ALA A 184 15.42 -2.20 13.78
CA ALA A 184 15.68 -3.59 14.11
C ALA A 184 14.49 -4.28 14.78
N ASP A 185 13.62 -3.51 15.44
CA ASP A 185 12.62 -4.03 16.36
C ASP A 185 11.40 -4.62 15.63
N GLU A 186 10.80 -3.84 14.73
CA GLU A 186 9.54 -4.21 14.10
C GLU A 186 9.39 -3.60 12.70
N GLY A 187 8.99 -4.44 11.74
CA GLY A 187 8.59 -3.99 10.40
C GLY A 187 7.12 -3.61 10.32
N ARG A 188 6.81 -2.56 9.55
CA ARG A 188 5.45 -2.07 9.32
C ARG A 188 4.88 -2.63 8.02
N ASP A 189 3.62 -3.04 8.06
CA ASP A 189 2.89 -3.45 6.86
C ASP A 189 2.83 -2.29 5.86
N ILE A 190 3.12 -2.60 4.60
CA ILE A 190 2.87 -1.65 3.51
C ILE A 190 1.37 -1.60 3.20
N SER A 191 0.96 -0.65 2.36
CA SER A 191 -0.45 -0.43 2.06
C SER A 191 -1.13 -1.68 1.49
N GLY A 192 -2.20 -2.11 2.17
CA GLY A 192 -3.00 -3.27 1.79
C GLY A 192 -2.47 -4.63 2.28
N SER A 193 -1.30 -4.68 2.92
CA SER A 193 -0.78 -5.90 3.55
C SER A 193 -1.62 -6.25 4.80
N PRO A 194 -1.85 -7.54 5.10
CA PRO A 194 -1.40 -8.71 4.35
C PRO A 194 -2.27 -9.03 3.13
N PHE A 195 -1.71 -9.79 2.19
CA PHE A 195 -2.33 -10.15 0.92
C PHE A 195 -2.57 -11.66 0.80
N THR A 196 -3.45 -12.04 -0.10
CA THR A 196 -3.45 -13.36 -0.74
C THR A 196 -3.22 -13.18 -2.24
N VAL A 197 -2.64 -14.18 -2.90
CA VAL A 197 -2.43 -14.11 -4.36
C VAL A 197 -3.79 -13.99 -5.08
N GLN A 198 -4.79 -14.74 -4.64
CA GLN A 198 -6.14 -14.66 -5.21
C GLN A 198 -6.76 -13.27 -5.05
N GLN A 199 -6.61 -12.62 -3.89
CA GLN A 199 -7.11 -11.25 -3.69
C GLN A 199 -6.44 -10.27 -4.66
N LEU A 200 -5.13 -10.38 -4.86
CA LEU A 200 -4.39 -9.52 -5.77
C LEU A 200 -4.78 -9.75 -7.23
N VAL A 201 -4.96 -11.00 -7.64
CA VAL A 201 -5.44 -11.36 -8.98
C VAL A 201 -6.79 -10.73 -9.27
N ARG A 202 -7.73 -10.81 -8.32
CA ARG A 202 -9.07 -10.21 -8.43
C ARG A 202 -9.01 -8.69 -8.45
N SER A 203 -8.27 -8.07 -7.52
CA SER A 203 -8.21 -6.60 -7.42
C SER A 203 -7.53 -5.96 -8.63
N GLN A 204 -6.52 -6.61 -9.19
CA GLN A 204 -5.79 -6.18 -10.39
C GLN A 204 -6.45 -6.66 -11.69
N LYS A 205 -7.58 -7.39 -11.62
CA LYS A 205 -8.34 -7.90 -12.77
C LYS A 205 -7.50 -8.78 -13.71
N LEU A 206 -6.56 -9.55 -13.17
CA LEU A 206 -5.64 -10.39 -13.96
C LEU A 206 -6.30 -11.63 -14.58
N GLU A 207 -7.50 -11.99 -14.12
CA GLU A 207 -8.32 -13.09 -14.70
C GLU A 207 -9.05 -12.67 -15.99
N GLN A 208 -9.09 -11.38 -16.35
CA GLN A 208 -9.81 -10.93 -17.53
C GLN A 208 -8.98 -11.20 -18.80
N CYS A 209 -9.27 -12.32 -19.46
CA CYS A 209 -8.53 -12.76 -20.65
C CYS A 209 -8.79 -11.90 -21.91
N PHE A 210 -9.80 -11.01 -21.93
CA PHE A 210 -10.18 -10.19 -23.08
C PHE A 210 -10.82 -8.86 -22.65
N GLY A 211 -10.56 -7.78 -23.40
CA GLY A 211 -11.37 -6.54 -23.37
C GLY A 211 -10.83 -5.36 -22.55
N THR A 212 -9.63 -5.42 -21.98
CA THR A 212 -8.98 -4.26 -21.33
C THR A 212 -8.09 -3.50 -22.33
N SER A 213 -7.92 -2.18 -22.12
CA SER A 213 -7.10 -1.31 -22.98
C SER A 213 -5.65 -1.77 -23.15
N ASP A 214 -5.17 -2.59 -22.22
CA ASP A 214 -3.76 -2.97 -22.10
C ASP A 214 -3.41 -4.27 -22.85
N HIS A 215 -4.30 -4.74 -23.74
CA HIS A 215 -4.03 -5.86 -24.63
C HIS A 215 -2.87 -5.51 -25.59
N ARG A 216 -1.63 -5.75 -25.16
CA ARG A 216 -0.48 -5.64 -26.06
C ARG A 216 -0.63 -6.75 -27.10
N LYS A 217 -0.92 -6.38 -28.35
CA LYS A 217 -1.00 -7.30 -29.49
C LYS A 217 0.21 -8.23 -29.43
N LYS A 218 -0.05 -9.53 -29.24
CA LYS A 218 0.95 -10.59 -29.32
C LYS A 218 1.64 -10.41 -30.67
N ARG A 219 2.94 -10.07 -30.69
CA ARG A 219 3.70 -10.09 -31.94
C ARG A 219 3.58 -11.49 -32.50
N ARG A 220 2.98 -11.61 -33.69
CA ARG A 220 3.04 -12.86 -34.44
C ARG A 220 4.53 -13.14 -34.67
N ARG A 221 4.95 -14.36 -34.35
CA ARG A 221 6.17 -14.90 -34.94
C ARG A 221 5.78 -15.10 -36.40
N ASP A 222 6.16 -14.14 -37.22
CA ASP A 222 6.22 -14.36 -38.66
C ASP A 222 7.56 -15.07 -38.85
N ASP A 223 7.51 -16.40 -38.79
CA ASP A 223 8.56 -17.25 -39.35
C ASP A 223 7.86 -18.13 -40.40
N ASP A 224 8.42 -17.99 -41.60
CA ASP A 224 8.54 -18.96 -42.68
C ASP A 224 7.55 -18.89 -43.87
N ASP A 225 8.13 -18.33 -44.94
CA ASP A 225 8.20 -18.87 -46.31
C ASP A 225 6.97 -18.79 -47.22
N ASP A 226 7.05 -17.88 -48.20
CA ASP A 226 7.20 -18.21 -49.63
C ASP A 226 7.08 -16.92 -50.47
N ASP A 227 8.11 -16.61 -51.27
CA ASP A 227 7.97 -16.32 -52.70
C ASP A 227 9.35 -16.23 -53.38
N GLU A 228 9.40 -16.88 -54.55
CA GLU A 228 10.50 -17.44 -55.33
C GLU A 228 11.37 -16.44 -56.12
N GLU A 229 12.63 -16.83 -56.37
CA GLU A 229 13.43 -16.75 -57.61
C GLU A 229 14.82 -17.38 -57.26
N ASP A 230 15.49 -18.30 -57.95
CA ASP A 230 15.36 -19.09 -59.18
C ASP A 230 16.53 -20.13 -59.13
N GLU A 231 16.49 -21.15 -59.99
CA GLU A 231 17.58 -22.06 -60.41
C GLU A 231 17.98 -23.25 -59.50
N GLY A 232 17.65 -24.47 -59.97
CA GLY A 232 18.63 -25.58 -59.91
C GLY A 232 18.17 -26.95 -59.41
N ALA A 233 17.81 -27.81 -60.38
CA ALA A 233 18.07 -29.25 -60.40
C ALA A 233 17.28 -30.23 -59.48
N SER A 234 16.28 -30.86 -60.11
CA SER A 234 16.08 -32.32 -60.22
C SER A 234 16.30 -33.21 -58.98
N ARG A 235 15.21 -33.79 -58.45
CA ARG A 235 15.05 -35.26 -58.34
C ARG A 235 13.60 -35.71 -58.12
N LYS A 236 13.30 -36.85 -58.71
CA LYS A 236 12.00 -37.45 -59.08
C LYS A 236 11.20 -38.07 -57.91
N GLN A 237 9.88 -37.84 -57.94
CA GLN A 237 8.73 -38.78 -57.76
C GLN A 237 8.49 -39.54 -56.43
N PRO A 238 7.27 -40.09 -56.18
CA PRO A 238 5.92 -39.55 -56.40
C PRO A 238 5.01 -39.71 -55.16
N ARG A 239 3.92 -38.93 -55.10
CA ARG A 239 2.75 -39.23 -54.26
C ARG A 239 1.78 -40.15 -55.01
N LEU A 240 1.28 -41.18 -54.34
CA LEU A 240 -0.03 -41.78 -54.66
C LEU A 240 -0.82 -42.00 -53.37
N LYS A 241 -2.03 -41.43 -53.37
CA LYS A 241 -3.04 -41.50 -52.31
C LYS A 241 -3.82 -42.82 -52.40
N ARG A 242 -4.02 -43.49 -51.27
CA ARG A 242 -5.36 -43.73 -50.67
C ARG A 242 -5.20 -44.42 -49.32
#